data_AF-A0A3D2Z819-F1
#
_entry.id   AF-A0A3D2Z819-F1
#
_cell.length_a   1.000
_cell.length_b   1.000
_cell.length_c   1.000
_cell.angle_alpha   90.00
_cell.angle_beta   90.00
_cell.angle_gamma   90.00
#
_symmetry.space_group_name_H-M   'P 1'
#
loop_
_entity.id
_entity.type
_entity.pdbx_description
1 polymer ?
#
loop_
_entity_poly.entity_id
_entity_poly.type
_entity_poly.pdbx_seq_one_letter_code
_entity_poly.pdbx_strand_id
1 'polypeptide(L)'
;MKIRCHSILGILLGVAVQVTAETVTLSATHDATLFEQDQGTLADGSGQYLFVGRTGGPATRRALLTFDVTTHIPADATITSVTLTLNLSRTISTARTAPQTVERLGRGILRRWRPGRQGHHGGNW
;
A
#
# COMPACT_ATOMS: atom_id res chain seq x y z
N MET A 1 18.00 59.40 49.23
CA MET A 1 18.18 57.94 49.13
C MET A 1 17.25 57.42 48.04
N LYS A 2 17.76 57.05 46.86
CA LYS A 2 16.95 56.77 45.65
C LYS A 2 16.80 55.25 45.45
N ILE A 3 15.56 54.76 45.45
CA ILE A 3 15.18 53.37 45.16
C ILE A 3 15.31 53.13 43.65
N ARG A 4 15.89 52.00 43.22
CA ARG A 4 15.74 51.50 41.84
C ARG A 4 15.41 50.01 41.85
N CYS A 5 14.12 49.71 41.78
CA CYS A 5 13.55 48.41 41.47
C CYS A 5 13.78 48.14 39.97
N HIS A 6 14.65 47.19 39.64
CA HIS A 6 14.92 46.81 38.25
C HIS A 6 13.95 45.70 37.86
N SER A 7 12.89 46.08 37.13
CA SER A 7 11.93 45.15 36.54
C SER A 7 12.62 44.34 35.44
N ILE A 8 12.82 43.05 35.65
CA ILE A 8 13.27 42.10 34.62
C ILE A 8 12.04 41.77 33.77
N LEU A 9 11.90 42.46 32.64
CA LEU A 9 10.90 42.15 31.62
C LEU A 9 11.44 40.99 30.76
N GLY A 10 11.02 39.77 31.09
CA GLY A 10 11.38 38.58 30.32
C GLY A 10 10.69 38.59 28.95
N ILE A 11 11.46 38.69 27.88
CA ILE A 11 10.98 38.49 26.50
C ILE A 11 10.74 36.99 26.30
N LEU A 12 9.48 36.60 26.16
CA LEU A 12 9.09 35.26 25.73
C LEU A 12 9.20 35.22 24.20
N LEU A 13 10.33 34.71 23.68
CA LEU A 13 10.49 34.44 22.25
C LEU A 13 9.61 33.23 21.89
N GLY A 14 8.46 33.47 21.27
CA GLY A 14 7.58 32.42 20.78
C GLY A 14 8.26 31.64 19.65
N VAL A 15 8.67 30.40 19.92
CA VAL A 15 9.14 29.48 18.89
C VAL A 15 7.92 28.98 18.12
N ALA A 16 7.77 29.39 16.86
CA ALA A 16 6.79 28.80 15.97
C ALA A 16 7.31 27.43 15.52
N VAL A 17 6.62 26.35 15.90
CA VAL A 17 6.89 25.01 15.38
C VAL A 17 6.19 24.89 14.03
N GLN A 18 6.95 24.76 12.95
CA GLN A 18 6.39 24.46 11.64
C GLN A 18 6.16 22.96 11.53
N VAL A 19 4.90 22.54 11.29
CA VAL A 19 4.57 21.15 10.93
C VAL A 19 4.49 21.08 9.41
N THR A 20 5.35 20.29 8.80
CA THR A 20 5.34 20.03 7.35
C THR A 20 4.78 18.64 7.09
N ALA A 21 3.85 18.51 6.14
CA ALA A 21 3.44 17.21 5.62
C ALA A 21 4.49 16.69 4.64
N GLU A 22 4.94 15.44 4.84
CA GLU A 22 5.85 14.75 3.93
C GLU A 22 5.09 13.66 3.16
N THR A 23 5.46 13.47 1.90
CA THR A 23 4.95 12.38 1.06
C THR A 23 6.08 11.43 0.75
N VAL A 24 5.87 10.14 1.01
CA VAL A 24 6.80 9.08 0.66
C VAL A 24 6.17 8.17 -0.40
N THR A 25 6.93 7.84 -1.44
CA THR A 25 6.52 6.88 -2.46
C THR A 25 7.14 5.52 -2.15
N LEU A 26 6.30 4.51 -1.95
CA LEU A 26 6.74 3.14 -1.68
C LEU A 26 6.51 2.25 -2.90
N SER A 27 7.50 1.45 -3.25
CA SER A 27 7.32 0.33 -4.18
C SER A 27 6.88 -0.91 -3.41
N ALA A 28 6.10 -1.77 -4.05
CA ALA A 28 5.76 -3.07 -3.47
C ALA A 28 7.04 -3.89 -3.28
N THR A 29 7.22 -4.49 -2.09
CA THR A 29 8.37 -5.34 -1.78
C THR A 29 8.16 -6.78 -2.22
N HIS A 30 6.90 -7.21 -2.28
CA HIS A 30 6.49 -8.52 -2.77
C HIS A 30 5.13 -8.42 -3.43
N ASP A 31 4.93 -9.25 -4.44
CA ASP A 31 3.68 -9.39 -5.14
C ASP A 31 3.37 -10.85 -5.48
N ALA A 32 2.08 -11.15 -5.66
CA ALA A 32 1.62 -12.38 -6.27
C ALA A 32 0.18 -12.29 -6.74
N THR A 33 -0.18 -13.14 -7.69
CA THR A 33 -1.56 -13.45 -8.05
C THR A 33 -1.97 -14.75 -7.39
N LEU A 34 -2.99 -14.72 -6.53
CA LEU A 34 -3.70 -15.91 -6.06
C LEU A 34 -4.72 -16.36 -7.10
N PHE A 35 -4.70 -17.65 -7.43
CA PHE A 35 -5.61 -18.27 -8.38
C PHE A 35 -6.70 -19.04 -7.63
N GLU A 36 -7.96 -18.82 -8.00
CA GLU A 36 -9.08 -19.61 -7.48
C GLU A 36 -8.90 -21.09 -7.83
N GLN A 37 -8.86 -21.92 -6.79
CA GLN A 37 -8.83 -23.38 -6.82
C GLN A 37 -9.49 -23.90 -5.54
N ASP A 38 -9.95 -25.15 -5.54
CA ASP A 38 -10.67 -25.76 -4.42
C ASP A 38 -9.93 -25.66 -3.07
N GLN A 39 -8.60 -25.75 -3.10
CA GLN A 39 -7.76 -25.64 -1.90
C GLN A 39 -7.20 -24.23 -1.63
N GLY A 40 -7.33 -23.29 -2.59
CA GLY A 40 -6.92 -21.89 -2.44
C GLY A 40 -5.43 -21.64 -2.17
N THR A 41 -4.54 -22.58 -2.51
CA THR A 41 -3.10 -22.49 -2.20
C THR A 41 -2.21 -22.05 -3.36
N LEU A 42 -2.75 -21.94 -4.59
CA LEU A 42 -1.96 -21.57 -5.76
C LEU A 42 -1.78 -20.05 -5.86
N ALA A 43 -0.53 -19.62 -5.75
CA ALA A 43 -0.13 -18.23 -5.98
C ALA A 43 1.14 -18.18 -6.83
N ASP A 44 1.25 -17.18 -7.71
CA ASP A 44 2.42 -16.92 -8.56
C ASP A 44 2.80 -15.44 -8.51
N GLY A 45 4.06 -15.15 -8.19
CA GLY A 45 4.66 -13.82 -8.20
C GLY A 45 5.88 -13.71 -9.13
N SER A 46 6.07 -14.67 -10.03
CA SER A 46 7.20 -14.71 -10.97
C SER A 46 6.87 -14.11 -12.35
N GLY A 47 5.59 -13.91 -12.64
CA GLY A 47 5.12 -13.32 -13.89
C GLY A 47 5.32 -11.81 -13.96
N GLN A 48 5.34 -11.26 -15.18
CA GLN A 48 5.50 -9.82 -15.44
C GLN A 48 4.29 -8.96 -14.98
N TYR A 49 3.12 -9.57 -14.83
CA TYR A 49 1.87 -8.87 -14.52
C TYR A 49 1.14 -9.49 -13.33
N LEU A 50 0.37 -8.65 -12.65
CA LEU A 50 -0.60 -9.05 -11.64
C LEU A 50 -1.99 -9.15 -12.25
N PHE A 51 -2.77 -10.11 -11.78
CA PHE A 51 -4.14 -10.30 -12.25
C PHE A 51 -5.15 -10.17 -11.12
N VAL A 52 -6.27 -9.53 -11.43
CA VAL A 52 -7.38 -9.31 -10.50
C VAL A 52 -8.71 -9.62 -11.18
N GLY A 53 -9.67 -10.14 -10.42
CA GLY A 53 -11.00 -10.45 -10.92
C GLY A 53 -11.02 -11.60 -11.91
N ARG A 54 -12.00 -11.60 -12.82
CA ARG A 54 -12.14 -12.60 -13.88
C ARG A 54 -11.51 -12.10 -15.17
N THR A 55 -10.59 -12.87 -15.73
CA THR A 55 -9.81 -12.49 -16.92
C THR A 55 -10.25 -13.27 -18.16
N GLY A 56 -11.56 -13.40 -18.40
CA GLY A 56 -12.12 -14.15 -19.52
C GLY A 56 -12.55 -15.59 -19.21
N GLY A 57 -12.27 -16.09 -18.00
CA GLY A 57 -12.77 -17.37 -17.48
C GLY A 57 -13.60 -17.20 -16.20
N PRO A 58 -14.25 -18.27 -15.69
CA PRO A 58 -15.07 -18.20 -14.47
C PRO A 58 -14.23 -18.03 -13.20
N ALA A 59 -12.97 -18.48 -13.22
CA ALA A 59 -12.06 -18.44 -12.09
C ALA A 59 -11.59 -17.02 -11.76
N THR A 60 -11.64 -16.69 -10.48
CA THR A 60 -11.29 -15.40 -9.90
C THR A 60 -9.82 -15.35 -9.55
N ARG A 61 -9.19 -14.20 -9.81
CA ARG A 61 -7.80 -13.91 -9.45
C ARG A 61 -7.75 -12.80 -8.42
N ARG A 62 -6.81 -12.88 -7.48
CA ARG A 62 -6.62 -11.87 -6.44
C ARG A 62 -5.15 -11.47 -6.38
N ALA A 63 -4.86 -10.20 -6.64
CA ALA A 63 -3.51 -9.67 -6.47
C ALA A 63 -3.23 -9.44 -4.97
N LEU A 64 -2.04 -9.84 -4.55
CA LEU A 64 -1.47 -9.59 -3.24
C LEU A 64 -0.26 -8.68 -3.43
N LEU A 65 -0.20 -7.60 -2.65
CA LEU A 65 0.89 -6.64 -2.64
C LEU A 65 1.31 -6.37 -1.20
N THR A 66 2.61 -6.40 -0.95
CA THR A 66 3.19 -6.04 0.34
C THR A 66 4.04 -4.78 0.19
N PHE A 67 3.92 -3.85 1.13
CA PHE A 67 4.72 -2.64 1.20
C PHE A 67 5.40 -2.58 2.57
N ASP A 68 6.70 -2.29 2.60
CA ASP A 68 7.39 -2.02 3.86
C ASP A 68 7.22 -0.53 4.22
N VAL A 69 6.26 -0.28 5.10
CA VAL A 69 5.96 1.06 5.62
C VAL A 69 6.88 1.44 6.79
N THR A 70 7.43 0.46 7.49
CA THR A 70 8.09 0.67 8.79
C THR A 70 9.48 1.28 8.66
N THR A 71 10.16 1.00 7.55
CA THR A 71 11.49 1.55 7.24
C THR A 71 11.43 2.97 6.67
N HIS A 72 10.25 3.44 6.27
CA HIS A 72 10.10 4.69 5.52
C HIS A 72 9.19 5.74 6.21
N ILE A 73 8.35 5.32 7.14
CA ILE A 73 7.43 6.21 7.87
C ILE A 73 7.82 6.19 9.35
N PRO A 74 8.13 7.34 9.98
CA PRO A 74 8.44 7.41 11.40
C PRO A 74 7.32 6.81 12.26
N ALA A 75 7.68 6.16 13.36
CA ALA A 75 6.71 5.47 14.23
C ALA A 75 5.62 6.40 14.80
N ASP A 76 5.96 7.68 14.99
CA ASP A 76 5.05 8.71 15.53
C ASP A 76 4.35 9.54 14.43
N ALA A 77 4.53 9.18 13.16
CA ALA A 77 3.89 9.89 12.05
C ALA A 77 2.38 9.58 11.98
N THR A 78 1.58 10.63 11.75
CA THR A 78 0.15 10.47 11.44
C THR A 78 -0.04 10.39 9.93
N ILE A 79 -0.52 9.26 9.43
CA ILE A 79 -0.84 9.09 8.01
C ILE A 79 -2.17 9.78 7.71
N THR A 80 -2.14 10.84 6.93
CA THR A 80 -3.33 11.64 6.58
C THR A 80 -4.02 11.15 5.31
N SER A 81 -3.28 10.54 4.38
CA SER A 81 -3.84 9.94 3.15
C SER A 81 -2.93 8.82 2.62
N VAL A 82 -3.50 7.92 1.83
CA VAL A 82 -2.78 6.85 1.13
C VAL A 82 -3.36 6.73 -0.28
N THR A 83 -2.48 6.70 -1.28
CA THR A 83 -2.84 6.46 -2.69
C THR A 83 -2.12 5.22 -3.19
N LEU A 84 -2.86 4.26 -3.77
CA LEU A 84 -2.30 3.14 -4.51
C LEU A 84 -2.42 3.41 -6.00
N THR A 85 -1.29 3.44 -6.71
CA THR A 85 -1.24 3.61 -8.16
C THR A 85 -0.89 2.28 -8.83
N LEU A 86 -1.73 1.84 -9.76
CA LEU A 86 -1.51 0.62 -10.55
C LEU A 86 -1.56 0.93 -12.04
N ASN A 87 -0.71 0.29 -12.84
CA ASN A 87 -0.80 0.33 -14.30
C ASN A 87 -1.70 -0.82 -14.79
N LEU A 88 -2.81 -0.48 -15.44
CA LEU A 88 -3.71 -1.45 -16.04
C LEU A 88 -3.27 -1.76 -17.48
N SER A 89 -2.57 -2.87 -17.67
CA SER A 89 -2.11 -3.29 -19.00
C SER A 89 -3.24 -3.80 -19.89
N ARG A 90 -4.20 -4.53 -19.31
CA ARG A 90 -5.32 -5.18 -20.03
C ARG A 90 -6.56 -5.26 -19.15
N THR A 91 -7.75 -5.19 -19.76
CA THR A 91 -9.03 -5.40 -19.09
C THR A 91 -10.06 -5.98 -20.06
N ILE A 92 -10.96 -6.82 -19.54
CA ILE A 92 -12.15 -7.28 -20.28
C ILE A 92 -13.29 -6.26 -20.24
N SER A 93 -13.18 -5.26 -19.36
CA SER A 93 -14.14 -4.17 -19.27
C SER A 93 -14.05 -3.32 -20.54
N THR A 94 -15.18 -3.11 -21.20
CA THR A 94 -15.30 -2.15 -22.30
C THR A 94 -15.34 -0.70 -21.80
N ALA A 95 -15.55 -0.49 -20.49
CA ALA A 95 -15.45 0.81 -19.84
C ALA A 95 -13.99 1.08 -19.46
N ARG A 96 -13.29 1.84 -20.32
CA ARG A 96 -11.85 2.19 -20.21
C ARG A 96 -11.48 3.03 -18.97
N THR A 97 -12.47 3.54 -18.23
CA THR A 97 -12.27 4.52 -17.13
C THR A 97 -13.12 4.23 -15.89
N ALA A 98 -13.65 3.01 -15.73
CA ALA A 98 -14.39 2.68 -14.51
C ALA A 98 -13.41 2.32 -13.37
N PRO A 99 -13.51 2.93 -12.17
CA PRO A 99 -12.70 2.52 -11.03
C PRO A 99 -12.91 1.03 -10.75
N GLN A 100 -11.83 0.26 -10.70
CA GLN A 100 -11.89 -1.14 -10.30
C GLN A 100 -11.82 -1.19 -8.77
N THR A 101 -12.88 -1.67 -8.12
CA THR A 101 -12.87 -1.89 -6.67
C THR A 101 -12.00 -3.09 -6.37
N VAL A 102 -10.82 -2.83 -5.80
CA VAL A 102 -9.98 -3.87 -5.19
C VAL A 102 -10.37 -3.95 -3.73
N GLU A 103 -11.05 -5.03 -3.34
CA GLU A 103 -11.40 -5.25 -1.94
C GLU A 103 -10.16 -5.63 -1.13
N ARG A 104 -9.91 -4.90 -0.03
CA ARG A 104 -8.81 -5.17 0.89
C ARG A 104 -9.11 -6.44 1.69
N LEU A 105 -8.35 -7.50 1.45
CA LEU A 105 -8.37 -8.68 2.31
C LEU A 105 -7.91 -8.29 3.73
N GLY A 106 -8.76 -8.53 4.72
CA GLY A 106 -8.51 -8.18 6.12
C GLY A 106 -7.25 -8.85 6.71
N ARG A 107 -6.79 -8.30 7.85
CA ARG A 107 -5.56 -8.66 8.58
C ARG A 107 -5.36 -10.16 8.91
N GLY A 108 -6.33 -11.03 8.67
CA GLY A 108 -6.28 -12.46 8.95
C GLY A 108 -5.54 -13.33 7.92
N ILE A 109 -5.40 -12.88 6.66
CA ILE A 109 -4.69 -13.64 5.61
C ILE A 109 -3.17 -13.40 5.63
N LEU A 110 -2.73 -12.27 6.19
CA LEU A 110 -1.31 -11.84 6.22
C LEU A 110 -0.41 -12.70 7.11
N ARG A 111 -0.96 -13.51 8.02
CA ARG A 111 -0.13 -14.36 8.90
C ARG A 111 0.34 -15.67 8.26
N ARG A 112 -0.11 -16.01 7.03
CA ARG A 112 0.20 -17.32 6.43
C ARG A 112 0.47 -17.32 4.93
N TRP A 113 0.35 -16.20 4.23
CA TRP A 113 0.78 -16.18 2.84
C TRP A 113 2.31 -16.18 2.78
N ARG A 114 2.86 -17.36 2.48
CA ARG A 114 4.21 -17.52 1.94
C ARG A 114 4.06 -17.51 0.42
N PRO A 115 5.06 -17.04 -0.36
CA PRO A 115 5.08 -17.29 -1.80
C PRO A 115 4.71 -18.75 -2.05
N GLY A 116 3.59 -18.97 -2.74
CA GLY A 116 3.04 -20.30 -2.97
C GLY A 116 4.01 -21.16 -3.78
N ARG A 117 3.78 -22.46 -3.81
CA ARG A 117 4.44 -23.33 -4.80
C ARG A 117 4.18 -22.75 -6.19
N GLN A 118 5.25 -22.43 -6.93
CA GLN A 118 5.23 -21.97 -8.31
C GLN A 118 4.45 -22.99 -9.16
N GLY A 119 3.24 -22.65 -9.58
CA GLY A 119 2.51 -23.46 -10.54
C GLY A 119 2.84 -22.97 -11.94
N HIS A 120 3.73 -23.67 -12.66
CA HIS A 120 4.00 -23.40 -14.06
C HIS A 120 2.75 -23.70 -14.89
N HIS A 121 1.88 -22.71 -15.08
CA HIS A 121 0.81 -22.75 -16.08
C HIS A 121 1.30 -22.07 -17.35
N GLY A 122 1.90 -22.86 -18.25
CA GLY A 122 2.24 -22.48 -19.62
C GLY A 122 1.00 -22.28 -20.48
N GLY A 123 0.20 -21.27 -20.17
CA GLY A 123 -0.94 -20.84 -20.97
C GLY A 123 -0.68 -19.45 -21.56
N ASN A 124 -0.87 -19.30 -22.87
CA ASN A 124 -0.91 -17.99 -23.51
C ASN A 124 -2.13 -17.22 -22.99
N TRP A 125 -1.91 -16.14 -22.24
CA TRP A 125 -2.94 -15.21 -21.75
C TRP A 125 -2.67 -13.79 -22.25
#